data_AF-A0A1V4I2T1-F1
#
_entry.id   AF-A0A1V4I2T1-F1
#
_cell.length_a   1.000
_cell.length_b   1.000
_cell.length_c   1.000
_cell.angle_alpha   90.00
_cell.angle_beta   90.00
_cell.angle_gamma   90.00
#
_symmetry.space_group_name_H-M   'P 1'
#
loop_
_entity.id
_entity.type
_entity.pdbx_description
1 polymer ?
#
loop_
_entity_poly.entity_id
_entity_poly.type
_entity_poly.pdbx_seq_one_letter_code
_entity_poly.pdbx_strand_id
1 'polypeptide(L)'
;MSNKITIRLPDGRRQTFEGREAWTLRHLVNAGPAGITTLEQPAPRWSHYVFKLRRAGLIISTDRESHSGPYPGSHGRYRLETPVTIVSEDAA
;
A
#
# COMPACT_ATOMS: atom_id res chain seq x y z
N MET A 1 3.42 -19.66 5.95
CA MET A 1 2.11 -19.07 5.60
C MET A 1 2.39 -17.99 4.55
N SER A 2 1.83 -18.13 3.35
CA SER A 2 2.07 -17.14 2.28
C SER A 2 1.06 -16.02 2.45
N ASN A 3 1.52 -14.78 2.65
CA ASN A 3 0.64 -13.62 2.67
C ASN A 3 0.25 -13.31 1.22
N LYS A 4 -1.02 -13.52 0.86
CA LYS A 4 -1.52 -13.41 -0.51
C LYS A 4 -2.84 -12.66 -0.52
N ILE A 5 -2.98 -11.72 -1.45
CA ILE A 5 -4.20 -10.94 -1.62
C ILE A 5 -4.58 -10.90 -3.09
N THR A 6 -5.84 -11.17 -3.39
CA THR A 6 -6.41 -10.98 -4.72
C THR A 6 -7.41 -9.84 -4.66
N ILE A 7 -7.20 -8.86 -5.53
CA ILE A 7 -8.09 -7.73 -5.72
C ILE A 7 -8.84 -7.83 -7.05
N ARG A 8 -10.01 -7.20 -7.11
CA ARG A 8 -10.76 -6.92 -8.33
C ARG A 8 -10.74 -5.42 -8.60
N LEU A 9 -10.39 -5.07 -9.84
CA LEU A 9 -10.40 -3.71 -10.38
C LEU A 9 -11.82 -3.33 -10.86
N PRO A 10 -12.09 -2.03 -11.10
CA PRO A 10 -13.41 -1.57 -11.55
C PRO A 10 -13.85 -2.15 -12.89
N ASP A 11 -12.89 -2.46 -13.77
CA ASP A 11 -13.12 -3.12 -15.05
C ASP A 11 -13.32 -4.65 -14.94
N GLY A 12 -13.37 -5.18 -13.72
CA GLY A 12 -13.59 -6.60 -13.43
C GLY A 12 -12.32 -7.46 -13.46
N ARG A 13 -11.18 -6.93 -13.94
CA ARG A 13 -9.90 -7.68 -13.93
C ARG A 13 -9.50 -8.01 -12.49
N ARG A 14 -8.87 -9.18 -12.32
CA ARG A 14 -8.33 -9.61 -11.03
C ARG A 14 -6.81 -9.59 -11.06
N GLN A 15 -6.20 -9.13 -9.97
CA GLN A 15 -4.76 -9.14 -9.77
C GLN A 15 -4.44 -9.76 -8.41
N THR A 16 -3.38 -10.54 -8.35
CA THR A 16 -2.94 -11.23 -7.15
C THR A 16 -1.53 -10.81 -6.79
N PHE A 17 -1.33 -10.46 -5.53
CA PHE A 17 -0.06 -10.04 -4.96
C PHE A 17 0.31 -10.97 -3.81
N GLU A 18 1.61 -11.08 -3.55
CA GLU A 18 2.14 -11.97 -2.52
C GLU A 18 3.20 -11.26 -1.66
N GLY A 19 3.47 -11.81 -0.48
CA GLY A 19 4.50 -11.34 0.44
C GLY A 19 4.34 -9.88 0.84
N ARG A 20 5.39 -9.07 0.61
CA ARG A 20 5.41 -7.66 1.01
C ARG A 20 4.55 -6.76 0.14
N GLU A 21 4.27 -7.15 -1.09
CA GLU A 21 3.34 -6.42 -1.97
C GLU A 21 1.91 -6.61 -1.48
N ALA A 22 1.53 -7.85 -1.13
CA ALA A 22 0.24 -8.16 -0.52
C ALA A 22 0.03 -7.40 0.79
N TRP A 23 1.03 -7.47 1.69
CA TRP A 23 1.01 -6.74 2.96
C TRP A 23 0.84 -5.24 2.75
N THR A 24 1.59 -4.64 1.83
CA THR A 24 1.50 -3.18 1.56
C THR A 24 0.15 -2.80 0.99
N LEU A 25 -0.37 -3.59 0.04
CA LEU A 25 -1.68 -3.35 -0.56
C LEU A 25 -2.80 -3.44 0.48
N ARG A 26 -2.75 -4.41 1.40
CA ARG A 26 -3.72 -4.53 2.49
C ARG A 26 -3.74 -3.29 3.39
N HIS A 27 -2.57 -2.80 3.78
CA HIS A 27 -2.47 -1.58 4.59
C HIS A 27 -3.01 -0.35 3.86
N LEU A 28 -2.71 -0.21 2.57
CA LEU A 28 -3.24 0.90 1.76
C LEU A 28 -4.77 0.83 1.63
N VAL A 29 -5.34 -0.36 1.40
CA VAL A 29 -6.80 -0.54 1.35
C VAL A 29 -7.45 -0.21 2.69
N ASN A 30 -6.84 -0.64 3.81
CA ASN A 30 -7.36 -0.37 5.15
C ASN A 30 -7.30 1.10 5.54
N ALA A 31 -6.21 1.78 5.17
CA ALA A 31 -6.05 3.21 5.41
C ALA A 31 -7.03 4.05 4.57
N GLY A 32 -7.43 3.52 3.41
CA GLY A 32 -8.35 4.19 2.49
C GLY A 32 -7.87 5.60 2.13
N PRO A 33 -8.77 6.61 2.09
CA PRO A 33 -8.41 7.97 1.69
C PRO A 33 -7.52 8.70 2.72
N ALA A 34 -7.43 8.22 3.97
CA ALA A 34 -6.52 8.80 4.94
C ALA A 34 -5.05 8.52 4.57
N GLY A 35 -4.79 7.42 3.86
CA GLY A 35 -3.45 6.98 3.55
C GLY A 35 -2.63 6.60 4.77
N ILE A 36 -1.38 6.23 4.53
CA ILE A 36 -0.53 5.68 5.57
C ILE A 36 0.92 6.13 5.39
N THR A 37 1.59 6.37 6.52
CA THR A 37 3.02 6.67 6.58
C THR A 37 3.83 5.48 7.09
N THR A 38 5.10 5.44 6.72
CA THR A 38 6.09 4.53 7.29
C THR A 38 6.25 4.65 8.81
N LEU A 39 5.84 5.76 9.42
CA LEU A 39 5.83 5.92 10.87
C LEU A 39 4.71 5.11 11.55
N GLU A 40 3.53 5.02 10.92
CA GLU A 40 2.38 4.28 11.44
C GLU A 40 2.55 2.76 11.25
N GLN A 41 3.17 2.34 10.13
CA GLN A 41 3.40 0.93 9.80
C GLN A 41 4.84 0.74 9.26
N PRO A 42 5.83 0.56 10.15
CA PRO A 42 7.23 0.48 9.75
C PRO A 42 7.53 -0.80 8.98
N ALA A 43 8.22 -0.66 7.84
CA ALA A 43 8.76 -1.77 7.06
C ALA A 43 10.01 -1.33 6.28
N PRO A 44 10.99 -2.22 6.03
CA PRO A 44 12.32 -1.83 5.55
C PRO A 44 12.35 -1.19 4.16
N ARG A 45 11.33 -1.35 3.31
CA ARG A 45 11.33 -0.86 1.91
C ARG A 45 9.95 -0.48 1.35
N TRP A 46 9.19 0.31 2.11
CA TRP A 46 7.86 0.79 1.69
C TRP A 46 7.81 1.33 0.25
N SER A 47 8.73 2.23 -0.11
CA SER A 47 8.78 2.83 -1.45
C SER A 47 9.00 1.81 -2.56
N HIS A 48 9.73 0.72 -2.30
CA HIS A 48 9.93 -0.34 -3.28
C HIS A 48 8.66 -1.18 -3.49
N TYR A 49 7.92 -1.47 -2.43
CA TYR A 49 6.65 -2.21 -2.54
C TYR A 49 5.61 -1.37 -3.29
N VAL A 50 5.49 -0.09 -2.95
CA VAL A 50 4.64 0.87 -3.68
C VAL A 50 5.06 0.98 -5.15
N PHE A 51 6.35 1.04 -5.44
CA PHE A 51 6.86 1.06 -6.82
C PHE A 51 6.39 -0.15 -7.63
N LYS A 52 6.44 -1.35 -7.05
CA LYS A 52 5.96 -2.57 -7.73
C LYS A 52 4.44 -2.57 -7.94
N LEU A 53 3.67 -2.14 -6.95
CA LEU A 53 2.21 -1.98 -7.08
C LEU A 53 1.85 -0.99 -8.19
N ARG A 54 2.61 0.11 -8.32
CA ARG A 54 2.48 1.06 -9.44
C ARG A 54 2.79 0.43 -10.79
N ARG A 55 3.85 -0.39 -10.88
CA ARG A 55 4.16 -1.13 -12.11
C ARG A 55 3.08 -2.14 -12.49
N ALA A 56 2.33 -2.66 -11.52
CA ALA A 56 1.14 -3.48 -11.75
C ALA A 56 -0.11 -2.67 -12.14
N GLY A 57 0.02 -1.35 -12.33
CA GLY A 57 -1.04 -0.48 -12.82
C GLY A 57 -1.92 0.14 -11.74
N LEU A 58 -1.58 -0.01 -10.44
CA LEU A 58 -2.28 0.68 -9.37
C LEU A 58 -1.79 2.12 -9.25
N ILE A 59 -2.72 3.06 -9.22
CA ILE A 59 -2.44 4.47 -8.94
C ILE A 59 -2.34 4.62 -7.43
N ILE A 60 -1.15 5.02 -6.97
CA ILE A 60 -0.87 5.30 -5.57
C ILE A 60 -0.22 6.68 -5.52
N SER A 61 -0.83 7.64 -4.81
CA SER A 61 -0.25 8.97 -4.61
C SER A 61 0.79 8.96 -3.47
N THR A 62 1.63 9.98 -3.43
CA THR A 62 2.58 10.18 -2.32
C THR A 62 2.70 11.65 -2.02
N ASP A 63 2.17 12.06 -0.88
CA ASP A 63 2.42 13.40 -0.33
C ASP A 63 3.61 13.33 0.61
N ARG A 64 4.33 14.45 0.74
CA ARG A 64 5.35 14.58 1.79
C ARG A 64 4.73 15.18 3.04
N GLU A 65 4.89 14.49 4.15
CA GLU A 65 4.53 14.98 5.48
C GLU A 65 5.79 15.28 6.26
N SER A 66 5.90 16.53 6.71
CA SER A 66 6.95 16.96 7.63
C SER A 66 6.63 16.46 9.03
N HIS A 67 7.64 15.99 9.75
CA HIS A 67 7.53 15.67 11.18
C HIS A 67 8.59 16.43 11.98
N SER A 68 8.20 16.85 13.18
CA SER A 68 9.06 17.51 14.17
C SER A 68 9.65 16.50 15.16
N GLY A 69 10.50 16.99 16.07
CA GLY A 69 11.13 16.20 17.14
C GLY A 69 12.65 16.31 17.11
N PRO A 70 13.37 15.48 17.89
CA PRO A 70 14.84 15.50 17.94
C PRO A 70 15.51 15.19 16.59
N TYR A 71 14.78 14.52 15.69
CA TYR A 71 15.20 14.21 14.33
C TYR A 71 14.13 14.69 13.35
N PRO A 72 14.09 16.00 13.01
CA PRO A 72 13.10 16.52 12.10
C PRO A 72 13.37 16.05 10.67
N GLY A 73 12.31 15.87 9.89
CA GLY A 73 12.42 15.36 8.53
C GLY A 73 11.07 15.35 7.80
N SER A 74 11.05 14.69 6.65
CA SER A 74 9.81 14.46 5.89
C SER A 74 9.74 13.00 5.44
N HIS A 75 8.54 12.42 5.46
CA HIS A 75 8.27 11.08 4.95
C HIS A 75 7.09 11.09 3.99
N GLY A 76 6.92 10.00 3.24
CA GLY A 76 5.79 9.86 2.32
C GLY A 76 4.53 9.37 3.03
N ARG A 77 3.40 10.03 2.82
CA ARG A 77 2.06 9.47 3.05
C ARG A 77 1.55 8.89 1.73
N TYR A 78 1.28 7.60 1.72
CA TYR A 78 0.83 6.86 0.54
C TYR A 78 -0.69 6.65 0.60
N ARG A 79 -1.39 6.92 -0.51
CA ARG A 79 -2.82 6.63 -0.68
C ARG A 79 -3.06 5.81 -1.93
N LEU A 80 -3.87 4.76 -1.81
CA LEU A 80 -4.33 4.01 -2.97
C LEU A 80 -5.49 4.78 -3.62
N GLU A 81 -5.25 5.27 -4.83
CA GLU A 81 -6.23 6.06 -5.60
C GLU A 81 -7.04 5.15 -6.53
N THR A 82 -6.47 4.03 -6.98
CA THR A 82 -7.23 3.05 -7.75
C THR A 82 -8.24 2.36 -6.83
N PRO A 83 -9.55 2.46 -7.09
CA PRO A 83 -10.54 1.74 -6.32
C PRO A 83 -10.40 0.24 -6.57
N VAL A 84 -10.31 -0.55 -5.50
CA VAL A 84 -10.16 -2.00 -5.56
C VAL A 84 -11.11 -2.66 -4.56
N THR A 85 -11.52 -3.89 -4.86
CA THR A 85 -12.21 -4.76 -3.90
C THR A 85 -11.34 -5.97 -3.61
N ILE A 86 -11.06 -6.25 -2.34
CA ILE A 86 -10.41 -7.51 -1.95
C ILE A 86 -11.42 -8.63 -2.15
N VAL A 87 -11.07 -9.64 -2.96
CA VAL A 87 -11.94 -10.80 -3.27
C VAL A 87 -11.41 -12.12 -2.70
N SER A 88 -10.14 -12.16 -2.29
CA SER A 88 -9.54 -13.27 -1.57
C SER A 88 -8.35 -12.74 -0.78
N GLU A 89 -8.13 -13.26 0.42
CA GLU A 89 -6.96 -12.96 1.25
C GLU A 89 -6.63 -14.19 2.08
N ASP A 90 -5.37 -14.61 2.05
CA ASP A 90 -4.85 -15.62 2.98
C ASP A 90 -4.49 -14.91 4.29
N ALA A 91 -5.00 -15.40 5.41
CA ALA A 91 -4.63 -14.86 6.72
C ALA A 91 -3.14 -15.09 6.97
N ALA A 92 -2.44 -14.01 7.33
CA ALA A 92 -1.02 -14.02 7.70
C ALA A 92 -0.80 -14.55 9.12
#